data_AF-A0A928Z1L3-F1
#
_entry.id   AF-A0A928Z1L3-F1
#
_cell.length_a   1.000
_cell.length_b   1.000
_cell.length_c   1.000
_cell.angle_alpha   90.00
_cell.angle_beta   90.00
_cell.angle_gamma   90.00
#
_symmetry.space_group_name_H-M   'P 1'
#
loop_
_entity.id
_entity.type
_entity.pdbx_description
1 polymer ?
#
loop_
_entity_poly.entity_id
_entity_poly.type
_entity_poly.pdbx_seq_one_letter_code
_entity_poly.pdbx_strand_id
1 'polypeptide(L)' 'MGTGFLEVAGKLLDQQTSEQVTKAQMRRAASSLYYALFHSLSFHFANALVGPNPTGGLAKAWVEVYRGMEHKNCVAACN' A
#
# COMPACT_ATOMS: atom_id res chain seq x y z
N MET A 1 9.31 2.96 -0.13
CA MET A 1 7.98 3.28 0.47
C MET A 1 6.96 3.29 -0.66
N GLY A 2 6.00 2.36 -0.72
CA GLY A 2 4.79 2.38 -1.59
C GLY A 2 4.93 2.46 -3.13
N THR A 3 5.92 3.17 -3.66
CA THR A 3 6.11 3.53 -5.06
C THR A 3 6.29 2.33 -5.98
N GLY A 4 6.95 1.26 -5.52
CA GLY A 4 7.09 0.02 -6.28
C GLY A 4 5.73 -0.62 -6.61
N PHE A 5 4.74 -0.51 -5.73
CA PHE A 5 3.39 -1.01 -6.00
C PHE A 5 2.62 -0.12 -6.97
N LEU A 6 2.83 1.20 -6.94
CA LEU A 6 2.25 2.13 -7.92
C LEU A 6 2.81 1.88 -9.32
N GLU A 7 4.12 1.64 -9.43
CA GLU A 7 4.77 1.31 -10.69
C GLU A 7 4.26 -0.01 -11.27
N VAL A 8 4.07 -1.04 -10.44
CA VAL A 8 3.46 -2.32 -10.84
C VAL A 8 2.02 -2.11 -11.33
N ALA A 9 1.21 -1.32 -10.60
CA ALA A 9 -0.15 -1.01 -11.02
C ALA A 9 -0.16 -0.28 -12.38
N GLY A 10 0.74 0.69 -12.57
CA GLY A 10 0.93 1.38 -13.84
C GLY A 10 1.26 0.40 -14.98
N LYS A 11 2.26 -0.47 -14.81
CA LYS A 11 2.63 -1.48 -15.82
C LYS A 11 1.51 -2.46 -16.17
N LEU A 12 0.64 -2.78 -15.22
CA LEU A 12 -0.52 -3.66 -15.45
C LEU A 12 -1.62 -2.98 -16.28
N LEU A 13 -1.67 -1.65 -16.29
CA LEU A 13 -2.70 -0.84 -16.95
C LEU A 13 -2.20 -0.14 -18.22
N ASP A 14 -0.90 0.11 -18.34
CA ASP A 14 -0.24 0.84 -19.44
C ASP A 14 0.13 -0.06 -20.63
N GLN A 15 -0.54 -1.21 -20.78
CA GLN A 15 -0.35 -2.05 -21.96
C GLN A 15 -1.01 -1.35 -23.16
N GLN A 16 -0.23 -0.51 -23.83
CA GLN A 16 -0.58 0.35 -24.97
C GLN A 16 -1.07 -0.38 -26.24
N THR A 17 -1.42 -1.66 -26.18
CA THR A 17 -1.98 -2.38 -27.32
C THR A 17 -3.40 -2.78 -26.96
N SER A 18 -4.34 -2.09 -27.60
CA SER A 18 -5.79 -2.29 -27.86
C SER A 18 -6.50 -3.64 -27.54
N GLU A 19 -5.86 -4.68 -27.01
CA GLU A 19 -6.52 -5.84 -26.42
C GLU A 19 -6.83 -5.56 -24.95
N GLN A 20 -8.09 -5.19 -24.71
CA GLN A 20 -8.79 -5.12 -23.44
C GLN A 20 -8.00 -5.65 -22.22
N VAL A 21 -7.62 -4.74 -21.32
CA VAL A 21 -7.07 -5.08 -20.00
C VAL A 21 -7.92 -6.17 -19.36
N THR A 22 -7.31 -7.32 -19.08
CA THR A 22 -8.05 -8.47 -18.55
C THR A 22 -8.57 -8.17 -17.14
N LYS A 23 -9.69 -8.79 -16.76
CA LYS A 23 -10.22 -8.75 -15.39
C LYS A 23 -9.17 -9.18 -14.35
N ALA A 24 -8.27 -10.10 -14.72
CA ALA A 24 -7.17 -10.54 -13.86
C ALA A 24 -6.10 -9.45 -13.67
N GLN A 25 -5.77 -8.67 -14.70
CA GLN A 25 -4.88 -7.51 -14.58
C GLN A 25 -5.51 -6.41 -13.75
N MET A 26 -6.80 -6.09 -13.97
CA MET A 26 -7.52 -5.10 -13.15
C MET A 26 -7.50 -5.48 -11.66
N ARG A 27 -7.78 -6.74 -11.33
CA ARG A 27 -7.73 -7.23 -9.94
C ARG A 27 -6.33 -7.11 -9.35
N ARG A 28 -5.29 -7.46 -10.10
CA ARG A 28 -3.89 -7.33 -9.66
C ARG A 28 -3.50 -5.87 -9.46
N ALA A 29 -3.86 -4.99 -10.39
CA ALA A 29 -3.61 -3.56 -10.29
C ALA A 29 -4.31 -2.96 -9.05
N ALA A 30 -5.58 -3.32 -8.81
CA ALA A 30 -6.30 -2.90 -7.62
C ALA A 30 -5.64 -3.37 -6.32
N SER A 31 -5.18 -4.63 -6.27
CA SER A 31 -4.40 -5.12 -5.12
C SER A 31 -3.07 -4.38 -4.96
N SER A 32 -2.35 -4.09 -6.05
CA SER A 32 -1.13 -3.30 -5.99
C SER A 32 -1.38 -1.89 -5.47
N LEU A 33 -2.41 -1.20 -5.96
CA LEU A 33 -2.81 0.12 -5.44
C LEU A 33 -3.17 0.07 -3.96
N TYR A 34 -3.90 -0.96 -3.52
CA TYR A 34 -4.20 -1.18 -2.11
C TYR A 34 -2.93 -1.26 -1.27
N TYR A 35 -1.95 -2.09 -1.66
CA TYR A 35 -0.70 -2.19 -0.91
C TYR A 35 0.12 -0.90 -0.98
N ALA A 36 0.12 -0.17 -2.10
CA ALA A 36 0.78 1.14 -2.18
C ALA A 36 0.25 2.10 -1.10
N LEU A 37 -1.07 2.24 -1.01
CA LEU A 37 -1.74 3.09 -0.03
C LEU A 37 -1.49 2.59 1.39
N PHE A 38 -1.62 1.29 1.63
CA PHE A 38 -1.41 0.70 2.95
C PHE A 38 0.01 0.94 3.48
N HIS A 39 1.02 0.73 2.64
CA HIS A 39 2.41 0.99 2.99
C HIS A 39 2.65 2.48 3.31
N SER A 40 2.05 3.38 2.53
CA SER A 40 2.16 4.83 2.75
C SER A 40 1.47 5.24 4.05
N LEU A 41 0.25 4.77 4.30
CA LEU A 41 -0.51 5.09 5.50
C LEU A 41 0.19 4.57 6.76
N SER A 42 0.66 3.33 6.74
CA SER A 42 1.43 2.74 7.85
C SER A 42 2.67 3.59 8.17
N PHE A 43 3.33 4.11 7.13
CA PHE A 43 4.51 4.96 7.29
C PHE A 43 4.15 6.31 7.91
N HIS A 44 3.06 6.94 7.46
CA HIS A 44 2.59 8.21 8.04
C HIS A 44 2.15 8.04 9.50
N PHE A 45 1.48 6.96 9.85
CA PHE A 45 1.11 6.65 11.24
C PHE A 45 2.33 6.37 12.11
N ALA A 46 3.29 5.59 11.61
CA ALA A 46 4.54 5.37 12.33
C ALA A 46 5.29 6.69 12.57
N ASN A 47 5.34 7.57 11.56
CA ASN A 47 5.95 8.89 11.67
C ASN A 47 5.22 9.79 12.68
N ALA A 48 3.89 9.75 12.70
CA ALA A 48 3.09 10.48 13.67
C ALA A 48 3.32 9.97 15.11
N LEU A 49 3.55 8.66 15.28
CA LEU A 49 3.79 8.04 16.59
C LEU A 49 5.19 8.35 17.16
N VAL A 50 6.23 8.33 16.32
CA VAL A 50 7.62 8.55 16.78
C VAL A 50 8.05 10.02 16.76
N GLY A 51 7.30 10.88 16.08
CA GLY A 51 7.60 12.30 15.95
C GLY A 51 8.73 12.62 14.95
N PRO A 52 9.04 13.91 14.74
CA PRO A 52 9.86 14.40 13.62
C PRO A 52 11.37 14.11 13.70
N ASN A 53 11.92 13.61 14.82
CA ASN A 53 13.34 13.29 14.98
C ASN A 53 13.57 11.89 15.61
N PRO A 54 13.18 10.81 14.93
CA PRO A 54 13.40 9.48 15.46
C PRO A 54 14.86 9.09 15.24
N THR A 55 15.67 9.07 16.30
CA THR A 55 16.99 8.40 16.30
C THR A 55 16.79 6.89 16.06
N GLY A 56 16.67 6.48 14.79
CA GLY A 56 16.57 5.09 14.36
C GLY A 56 15.22 4.38 14.58
N GLY A 57 14.23 5.02 15.20
CA GLY A 57 12.97 4.38 15.62
C GLY A 57 11.91 4.19 14.53
N LEU A 58 11.97 4.96 13.43
CA LEU A 58 10.90 5.02 12.44
C LEU A 58 10.69 3.70 11.68
N ALA A 59 11.78 3.01 11.32
CA ALA A 59 11.69 1.73 10.62
C ALA A 59 11.02 0.66 11.50
N LYS A 60 11.36 0.60 12.79
CA LYS A 60 10.75 -0.31 13.75
C LYS A 60 9.27 0.03 13.97
N ALA A 61 8.95 1.30 14.23
CA ALA A 61 7.58 1.75 14.38
C ALA A 61 6.73 1.46 13.14
N TRP A 62 7.30 1.62 11.94
CA TRP A 62 6.64 1.27 10.69
C TRP A 62 6.28 -0.21 10.62
N VAL A 63 7.20 -1.11 10.99
CA VAL A 63 6.93 -2.55 11.02
C VAL A 63 5.83 -2.90 12.01
N GLU A 64 5.84 -2.28 13.21
CA GLU A 64 4.81 -2.52 14.23
C GLU A 64 3.44 -2.00 13.77
N VAL A 65 3.37 -0.80 13.19
CA VAL A 65 2.12 -0.26 12.64
C VAL A 65 1.61 -1.10 11.47
N TYR A 66 2.47 -1.46 10.54
CA TYR A 66 2.11 -2.29 9.39
C TYR A 66 1.52 -3.64 9.83
N ARG A 67 2.07 -4.26 10.90
CA ARG A 67 1.56 -5.50 11.48
C ARG A 67 0.30 -5.31 12.31
N GLY A 68 0.21 -4.20 13.03
CA GLY A 68 -0.91 -3.86 13.91
C GLY A 68 -2.16 -3.43 13.15
N MET A 69 -2.02 -2.88 11.95
CA MET A 69 -3.14 -2.62 11.05
C MET A 69 -3.68 -3.95 10.50
N GLU A 70 -4.67 -4.47 11.20
CA GLU A 70 -5.32 -5.75 10.93
C GLU A 70 -6.13 -5.68 9.62
N HIS A 71 -5.55 -6.21 8.52
CA HIS A 71 -6.13 -6.16 7.17
C HIS A 71 -7.54 -6.77 7.07
N LYS A 72 -7.88 -7.73 7.94
CA LYS A 72 -9.14 -8.48 7.89
C LYS A 72 -10.26 -7.72 8.57
N ASN A 73 -9.98 -7.03 9.68
CA ASN A 73 -10.98 -6.21 10.36
C ASN A 73 -11.43 -4.99 9.56
N CYS A 74 -10.57 -4.41 8.71
CA CYS A 74 -10.95 -3.29 7.85
C CYS A 74 -12.02 -3.67 6.80
N VAL A 75 -12.12 -4.94 6.40
CA VAL A 75 -13.16 -5.42 5.47
C VAL A 75 -14.55 -5.30 6.10
N ALA A 76 -14.67 -5.48 7.42
CA ALA A 76 -15.93 -5.35 8.14
C ALA A 76 -16.37 -3.89 8.36
N ALA A 77 -15.47 -2.91 8.21
CA ALA A 77 -15.77 -1.50 8.41
C ALA A 77 -16.37 -0.81 7.17
N CYS A 78 -16.29 -1.44 5.99
CA CYS A 78 -16.77 -0.88 4.72
C CYS A 78 -18.06 -1.55 4.19
N ASN A 79 -18.72 -2.36 5.02
CA ASN A 79 -20.06 -2.92 4.77
C ASN A 79 -21.08 -2.26 5.71
#